data_AF-A0A1Y3QNU5-F1
#
_entry.id   AF-A0A1Y3QNU5-F1
#
_cell.length_a   1.000
_cell.length_b   1.000
_cell.length_c   1.000
_cell.angle_alpha   90.00
_cell.angle_beta   90.00
_cell.angle_gamma   90.00
#
_symmetry.space_group_name_H-M   'P 1'
#
loop_
_entity.id
_entity.type
_entity.pdbx_description
1 polymer ?
#
loop_
_entity_poly.entity_id
_entity_poly.type
_entity_poly.pdbx_seq_one_letter_code
_entity_poly.pdbx_strand_id
1 'polypeptide(L)'
;MKISDFQTKDVINIVDGKKLGQIGDLELDLRHGRIEAIVIPAPGRFFGLIGGGSDVVIPWQNIVKIGEDVVLVRLGDTAGTGRGPTGAGGDAR
;
A
#
# COMPACT_ATOMS: atom_id res chain seq x y z
N MET A 1 3.89 -9.45 -19.29
CA MET A 1 4.37 -9.43 -17.88
C MET A 1 3.39 -10.27 -17.10
N LYS A 2 3.85 -11.35 -16.47
CA LYS A 2 3.01 -12.20 -15.62
C LYS A 2 3.00 -11.63 -14.20
N ILE A 3 1.96 -11.94 -13.43
CA ILE A 3 1.86 -11.55 -12.01
C ILE A 3 3.05 -12.10 -11.22
N SER A 4 3.55 -13.30 -11.60
CA SER A 4 4.76 -13.91 -11.04
C SER A 4 6.00 -13.01 -11.14
N ASP A 5 6.09 -12.15 -12.15
CA ASP A 5 7.24 -11.29 -12.38
C ASP A 5 7.25 -10.07 -11.43
N PHE A 6 6.10 -9.78 -10.81
CA PHE A 6 5.99 -8.74 -9.77
C PHE A 6 6.33 -9.28 -8.38
N GLN A 7 6.14 -10.57 -8.15
CA GLN A 7 6.28 -11.19 -6.82
C GLN A 7 7.72 -11.16 -6.27
N THR A 8 8.72 -10.98 -7.13
CA THR A 8 10.14 -10.90 -6.73
C THR A 8 10.64 -9.48 -6.51
N LYS A 9 9.84 -8.45 -6.81
CA LYS A 9 10.29 -7.06 -6.75
C LYS A 9 10.18 -6.48 -5.34
N ASP A 10 11.24 -5.81 -4.90
CA ASP A 10 11.25 -5.08 -3.64
C ASP A 10 10.52 -3.74 -3.79
N VAL A 11 9.68 -3.39 -2.82
CA VAL A 11 8.98 -2.10 -2.80
C VAL A 11 9.67 -1.15 -1.84
N ILE A 12 10.12 0.00 -2.35
CA ILE A 12 10.88 1.00 -1.60
C ILE A 12 10.12 2.33 -1.60
N ASN A 13 9.92 2.91 -0.42
CA ASN A 13 9.36 4.25 -0.29
C ASN A 13 10.42 5.29 -0.64
N ILE A 14 10.12 6.19 -1.57
CA ILE A 14 11.06 7.25 -1.98
C ILE A 14 11.14 8.41 -0.99
N VAL A 15 10.23 8.49 -0.02
CA VAL A 15 10.21 9.56 0.98
C VAL A 15 11.27 9.31 2.06
N ASP A 16 11.31 8.10 2.61
CA ASP A 16 12.21 7.74 3.72
C ASP A 16 13.27 6.67 3.35
N GLY A 17 13.21 6.15 2.12
CA GLY A 17 14.13 5.11 1.63
C GLY A 17 13.88 3.72 2.22
N LYS A 18 12.80 3.53 3.01
CA LYS A 18 12.55 2.23 3.67
C LYS A 18 12.02 1.20 2.69
N LYS A 19 12.52 -0.04 2.86
CA LYS A 19 11.96 -1.22 2.22
C LYS A 19 10.67 -1.63 2.92
N LEU A 20 9.57 -1.62 2.18
CA LEU A 20 8.25 -2.00 2.68
C LEU A 20 8.05 -3.53 2.64
N GLY A 21 8.66 -4.20 1.65
CA GLY A 21 8.57 -5.65 1.47
C GLY A 21 8.57 -6.03 -0.01
N GLN A 22 8.06 -7.22 -0.33
CA GLN A 22 7.85 -7.68 -1.70
C GLN A 22 6.36 -7.73 -2.03
N ILE A 23 6.01 -7.61 -3.31
CA ILE A 23 4.61 -7.67 -3.73
C ILE A 23 4.11 -9.11 -3.53
N GLY A 24 3.08 -9.28 -2.70
CA GLY A 24 2.41 -10.57 -2.52
C GLY A 24 1.25 -10.76 -3.49
N ASP A 25 0.47 -9.70 -3.70
CA ASP A 25 -0.77 -9.73 -4.48
C ASP A 25 -1.09 -8.40 -5.19
N LEU A 26 -2.04 -8.43 -6.12
CA LEU A 26 -2.56 -7.29 -6.86
C LEU A 26 -4.08 -7.20 -6.69
N GLU A 27 -4.58 -6.05 -6.29
CA GLU A 27 -6.01 -5.78 -6.23
C GLU A 27 -6.51 -5.29 -7.59
N LEU A 28 -7.55 -5.94 -8.11
CA LEU A 28 -8.10 -5.70 -9.43
C LEU A 28 -9.54 -5.20 -9.35
N ASP A 29 -9.82 -4.08 -10.02
CA ASP A 29 -11.19 -3.69 -10.33
C ASP A 29 -11.70 -4.58 -11.48
N LEU A 30 -12.54 -5.55 -11.14
CA LEU A 30 -13.14 -6.48 -12.09
C LEU A 30 -14.13 -5.83 -13.07
N ARG A 31 -14.66 -4.64 -12.74
CA ARG A 31 -15.60 -3.92 -13.61
C ARG A 31 -14.88 -3.26 -14.78
N HIS A 32 -13.69 -2.73 -14.52
CA HIS A 32 -12.90 -2.00 -15.52
C HIS A 32 -11.65 -2.75 -16.00
N GLY A 33 -11.31 -3.88 -15.37
CA GLY A 33 -10.12 -4.69 -15.70
C GLY A 33 -8.81 -3.97 -15.40
N ARG A 34 -8.77 -3.13 -14.35
CA ARG A 34 -7.60 -2.30 -13.99
C ARG A 34 -7.05 -2.72 -12.63
N ILE A 35 -5.75 -2.54 -12.44
CA ILE A 35 -5.11 -2.74 -11.14
C ILE A 35 -5.39 -1.49 -10.28
N GLU A 36 -5.98 -1.69 -9.10
CA GLU A 36 -6.25 -0.62 -8.13
C GLU A 36 -5.12 -0.46 -7.12
N ALA A 37 -4.51 -1.56 -6.68
CA ALA A 37 -3.45 -1.52 -5.67
C ALA A 37 -2.51 -2.73 -5.76
N ILE A 38 -1.33 -2.58 -5.17
CA ILE A 38 -0.42 -3.68 -4.86
C ILE A 38 -0.45 -3.95 -3.36
N VAL A 39 -0.37 -5.22 -2.98
CA VAL A 39 -0.43 -5.65 -1.58
C VAL A 39 0.92 -6.24 -1.18
N ILE A 40 1.49 -5.71 -0.10
CA ILE A 40 2.71 -6.21 0.52
C ILE A 40 2.33 -6.93 1.81
N PRO A 41 2.57 -8.25 1.91
CA PRO A 41 2.22 -9.00 3.11
C PRO A 41 3.10 -8.58 4.28
N ALA A 42 2.52 -8.51 5.48
CA ALA A 42 3.29 -8.18 6.67
C ALA A 42 4.38 -9.23 6.97
N PRO A 43 5.57 -8.81 7.44
CA PRO A 43 6.62 -9.73 7.87
C PRO A 43 6.12 -10.58 9.06
N GLY A 44 6.08 -11.90 8.87
CA GLY A 44 5.60 -12.87 9.87
C GLY A 44 4.56 -13.88 9.36
N ARG A 45 3.93 -13.63 8.19
CA ARG A 45 2.91 -14.53 7.63
C ARG A 45 3.45 -15.89 7.14
N PHE A 46 4.76 -16.02 6.94
CA PHE A 46 5.38 -17.20 6.33
C PHE A 46 5.77 -18.35 7.30
N PHE A 47 5.60 -18.18 8.62
CA PHE A 47 6.01 -19.21 9.59
C PHE A 47 5.00 -19.36 10.73
N GLY A 48 3.82 -19.94 10.45
CA GLY A 48 2.96 -20.67 11.42
C GLY A 48 2.58 -20.00 12.75
N LEU A 49 2.91 -18.73 12.98
CA LEU A 49 2.74 -18.02 14.23
C LEU A 49 2.13 -16.65 13.98
N ILE A 50 1.12 -16.38 14.79
CA ILE A 50 0.30 -15.18 14.82
C ILE A 50 1.19 -13.98 15.17
N GLY A 51 1.69 -13.29 14.14
CA GLY A 51 2.29 -11.96 14.24
C GLY A 51 1.30 -10.94 13.69
N GLY A 52 0.79 -10.05 14.55
CA GLY A 52 -0.27 -9.08 14.25
C GLY A 52 0.14 -7.91 13.33
N GLY A 53 0.90 -8.18 12.27
CA GLY A 53 1.17 -7.19 11.23
C GLY A 53 0.05 -7.16 10.20
N SER A 54 -0.48 -5.97 9.91
CA SER A 54 -1.42 -5.76 8.81
C SER A 54 -0.68 -5.62 7.48
N ASP A 55 -1.21 -6.24 6.43
CA ASP A 55 -0.71 -6.08 5.07
C ASP A 55 -0.70 -4.60 4.66
N VAL A 56 0.31 -4.19 3.89
CA VAL A 56 0.44 -2.81 3.38
C VAL A 56 -0.17 -2.76 1.99
N VAL A 57 -1.26 -2.02 1.85
CA VAL A 57 -1.94 -1.79 0.57
C VAL A 57 -1.46 -0.47 -0.02
N ILE A 58 -0.90 -0.52 -1.23
CA ILE A 58 -0.38 0.64 -1.93
C ILE A 58 -1.19 0.88 -3.19
N PRO A 59 -1.98 1.97 -3.26
CA PRO A 59 -2.74 2.29 -4.44
C PRO A 59 -1.85 2.46 -5.68
N TRP A 60 -2.34 2.04 -6.84
CA TRP A 60 -1.58 2.07 -8.09
C TRP A 60 -1.08 3.48 -8.45
N GLN A 61 -1.85 4.51 -8.12
CA GLN A 61 -1.48 5.92 -8.32
C GLN A 61 -0.26 6.37 -7.49
N ASN A 62 0.10 5.64 -6.44
CA ASN A 62 1.27 5.95 -5.60
C ASN A 62 2.56 5.29 -6.14
N ILE A 63 2.46 4.46 -7.18
CA ILE A 63 3.63 3.88 -7.85
C ILE A 63 4.29 4.96 -8.71
N VAL A 64 5.55 5.25 -8.40
CA VAL A 64 6.35 6.25 -9.10
C VAL A 64 7.09 5.62 -10.28
N LYS A 65 7.66 4.42 -10.07
CA LYS A 65 8.41 3.69 -11.10
C LYS A 65 8.43 2.20 -10.81
N ILE A 66 8.21 1.40 -11.84
CA ILE A 66 8.40 -0.05 -11.82
C ILE A 66 9.71 -0.33 -12.57
N GLY A 67 10.73 -0.81 -11.84
CA GLY A 67 12.00 -1.25 -12.39
C GLY A 67 12.06 -2.77 -12.59
N GLU A 68 13.25 -3.27 -12.92
CA GLU A 68 13.53 -4.70 -13.06
C GLU A 68 13.51 -5.43 -11.72
N ASP A 69 14.08 -4.84 -10.67
CA ASP A 69 14.13 -5.46 -9.33
C ASP A 69 13.30 -4.71 -8.29
N VAL A 70 13.03 -3.43 -8.51
CA VAL A 70 12.48 -2.52 -7.49
C VAL A 70 11.26 -1.77 -8.01
N VAL A 71 10.24 -1.66 -7.17
CA VAL A 71 9.12 -0.74 -7.35
C VAL A 71 9.28 0.43 -6.37
N LEU A 72 9.38 1.63 -6.93
CA LEU A 72 9.45 2.87 -6.16
C LEU A 72 8.04 3.40 -5.95
N VAL A 73 7.71 3.67 -4.69
CA VAL A 73 6.40 4.21 -4.30
C VAL A 73 6.58 5.48 -3.50
N ARG A 74 5.59 6.37 -3.56
CA ARG A 74 5.52 7.55 -2.70
C ARG A 74 4.41 7.36 -1.68
N LEU A 75 4.77 6.96 -0.47
CA LEU A 75 3.87 7.01 0.68
C LEU A 75 4.27 8.24 1.51
N GLY A 76 3.40 9.24 1.52
CA GLY A 76 3.50 10.32 2.51
C GLY A 76 2.90 9.87 3.84
N ASP A 77 3.22 10.57 4.93
CA ASP A 77 2.56 10.44 6.24
C ASP A 77 1.10 10.92 6.19
N THR A 78 0.32 10.48 5.21
CA THR A 78 -1.14 10.50 5.26
C THR A 78 -1.66 9.39 6.20
N ALA A 79 -0.98 9.19 7.33
CA ALA A 79 -1.60 8.71 8.55
C ALA A 79 -2.33 9.90 9.20
N GLY A 80 -3.39 10.36 8.54
CA GLY A 80 -4.20 11.46 9.02
C GLY A 80 -5.06 12.04 7.91
N THR A 81 -6.32 11.58 7.83
CA THR A 81 -7.53 12.42 7.95
C THR A 81 -8.76 11.62 7.51
N GLY A 82 -9.20 10.72 8.38
CA GLY A 82 -10.62 10.36 8.52
C GLY A 82 -11.33 11.20 9.59
N ARG A 83 -10.76 12.35 9.99
CA ARG A 83 -11.49 13.35 10.78
C ARG A 83 -12.16 14.28 9.78
N GLY A 84 -13.41 13.99 9.46
CA GLY A 84 -14.29 14.97 8.82
C GLY A 84 -14.36 16.24 9.68
N PRO A 85 -14.45 17.43 9.08
CA PRO A 85 -14.80 18.63 9.81
C PRO A 85 -16.27 18.52 10.21
N THR A 86 -16.57 18.04 11.42
CA THR A 86 -17.89 18.28 11.99
C THR A 86 -17.90 19.71 12.51
N GLY A 87 -18.32 20.61 11.63
CA GLY A 87 -18.56 22.01 11.96
C GLY A 87 -19.78 22.18 12.86
N ALA A 88 -19.67 23.17 13.73
CA ALA A 88 -20.70 24.13 14.14
C ALA A 88 -22.11 23.64 14.50
N GLY A 89 -22.46 23.86 15.77
CA GLY A 89 -23.84 24.03 16.20
C GLY A 89 -23.97 24.19 17.71
N GLY A 90 -24.04 25.44 18.19
CA GLY A 90 -24.75 25.73 19.44
C GLY A 90 -23.95 26.40 20.55
N ASP A 91 -23.37 27.56 20.28
CA ASP A 91 -23.34 28.66 21.24
C ASP A 91 -24.75 29.25 21.44
N ALA A 92 -24.98 29.79 22.64
CA ALA A 92 -26.13 30.58 23.11
C ALA A 92 -27.43 29.83 23.47
N ARG A 93 -27.56 29.47 24.76
CA ARG A 93 -28.40 30.18 25.75
C ARG A 93 -28.29 29.56 27.14
#